data_AF-A0A7V7E5U3-F1
#
_entry.id   AF-A0A7V7E5U3-F1
#
_cell.length_a   1.000
_cell.length_b   1.000
_cell.length_c   1.000
_cell.angle_alpha   90.00
_cell.angle_beta   90.00
_cell.angle_gamma   90.00
#
_symmetry.space_group_name_H-M   'P 1'
#
loop_
_entity.id
_entity.type
_entity.pdbx_description
1 polymer ?
#
loop_
_entity_poly.entity_id
_entity_poly.type
_entity_poly.pdbx_seq_one_letter_code
_entity_poly.pdbx_strand_id
1 'polypeptide(L)'
;GQVPCDGAVFSLGQDGGQPQLVAWGFRDPAGLGFAADGRLFVLDDHLLYAVAPGVWYGWPDLAPQPNPPPPPLARFLPVFAATALAVGGGPLFGGERQAYVALSSPEGGNRVLRVDLANGAAGDFARFPAGGRVVAMAFGRGGDALYVLDDLGTLWRIASDRMS
;
A
#
# COMPACT_ATOMS: atom_id res chain seq x y z
N GLY A 1 14.77 3.70 -15.66
CA GLY A 1 15.18 4.99 -15.10
C GLY A 1 16.68 4.99 -14.92
N GLN A 2 17.27 6.15 -14.65
CA GLN A 2 18.66 6.25 -14.17
C GLN A 2 18.63 6.79 -12.74
N VAL A 3 19.54 6.32 -11.90
CA VAL A 3 19.65 6.79 -10.51
C VAL A 3 20.32 8.17 -10.48
N PRO A 4 19.81 9.15 -9.74
CA PRO A 4 18.51 9.18 -9.06
C PRO A 4 17.36 9.56 -10.01
N CYS A 5 16.17 9.00 -9.78
CA CYS A 5 14.92 9.42 -10.44
C CYS A 5 13.75 9.40 -9.46
N ASP A 6 12.80 10.31 -9.65
CA ASP A 6 11.59 10.39 -8.82
C ASP A 6 10.57 9.30 -9.20
N GLY A 7 9.59 9.06 -8.32
CA GLY A 7 8.55 8.05 -8.56
C GLY A 7 9.12 6.64 -8.71
N ALA A 8 10.05 6.27 -7.82
CA ALA A 8 10.83 5.04 -7.91
C ALA A 8 10.95 4.31 -6.56
N VAL A 9 11.16 3.00 -6.64
CA VAL A 9 11.58 2.17 -5.52
C VAL A 9 13.08 1.94 -5.62
N PHE A 10 13.79 2.27 -4.54
CA PHE A 10 15.22 1.99 -4.41
C PHE A 10 15.48 0.92 -3.35
N SER A 11 16.55 0.16 -3.54
CA SER A 11 17.12 -0.71 -2.52
C SER A 11 18.46 -0.15 -2.06
N LEU A 12 18.76 -0.30 -0.77
CA LEU A 12 19.98 0.15 -0.12
C LEU A 12 20.50 -0.95 0.80
N GLY A 13 21.83 -1.07 0.90
CA GLY A 13 22.45 -1.92 1.91
C GLY A 13 22.11 -1.44 3.33
N GLN A 14 22.13 -2.35 4.31
CA GLN A 14 21.86 -2.00 5.71
C GLN A 14 22.87 -0.98 6.26
N ASP A 15 24.11 -1.05 5.79
CA ASP A 15 25.18 -0.10 6.12
C ASP A 15 25.13 1.19 5.27
N GLY A 16 24.09 1.35 4.45
CA GLY A 16 23.97 2.43 3.46
C GLY A 16 24.61 2.09 2.11
N GLY A 17 24.97 3.12 1.34
CA GLY A 17 25.67 2.99 0.06
C GLY A 17 24.97 3.67 -1.13
N GLN A 18 25.32 3.23 -2.34
CA GLN A 18 24.69 3.72 -3.56
C GLN A 18 23.32 3.05 -3.74
N PRO A 19 22.23 3.82 -3.95
CA PRO A 19 20.91 3.23 -4.14
C PRO A 19 20.84 2.46 -5.47
N GLN A 20 20.23 1.29 -5.42
CA GLN A 20 19.95 0.48 -6.60
C GLN A 20 18.49 0.66 -7.01
N LEU A 21 18.25 0.99 -8.28
CA LEU A 21 16.90 1.14 -8.80
C LEU A 21 16.21 -0.22 -8.90
N VAL A 22 15.09 -0.39 -8.20
CA VAL A 22 14.26 -1.60 -8.24
C VAL A 22 13.17 -1.47 -9.29
N ALA A 23 12.39 -0.39 -9.25
CA ALA A 23 11.30 -0.11 -10.18
C ALA A 23 11.06 1.41 -10.25
N TRP A 24 10.44 1.90 -11.32
CA TRP A 24 10.15 3.32 -11.48
C TRP A 24 8.86 3.58 -12.25
N GLY A 25 8.48 4.84 -12.31
CA GLY A 25 7.30 5.30 -13.03
C GLY A 25 6.03 5.20 -12.22
N PHE A 26 6.14 5.44 -10.93
CA PHE A 26 5.02 5.76 -10.04
C PHE A 26 4.79 7.27 -10.06
N ARG A 27 3.54 7.70 -9.88
CA ARG A 27 3.18 9.13 -9.88
C ARG A 27 3.33 9.75 -8.49
N ASP A 28 2.78 9.09 -7.49
CA ASP A 28 2.66 9.52 -6.10
C ASP A 28 2.61 8.28 -5.18
N PRO A 29 3.73 7.54 -5.02
CA PRO A 29 3.77 6.35 -4.20
C PRO A 29 3.61 6.70 -2.70
N ALA A 30 2.51 6.24 -2.10
CA ALA A 30 2.14 6.54 -0.72
C ALA A 30 2.46 5.41 0.27
N GLY A 31 2.74 4.19 -0.20
CA GLY A 31 3.06 3.07 0.67
C GLY A 31 3.62 1.87 -0.07
N LEU A 32 4.34 1.03 0.67
CA LEU A 32 4.86 -0.24 0.17
C LEU A 32 4.74 -1.33 1.23
N GLY A 33 4.71 -2.59 0.79
CA GLY A 33 4.71 -3.72 1.70
C GLY A 33 5.13 -5.01 1.00
N PHE A 34 5.66 -5.95 1.77
CA PHE A 34 6.04 -7.26 1.28
C PHE A 34 5.03 -8.30 1.75
N ALA A 35 4.59 -9.17 0.85
CA ALA A 35 3.89 -10.39 1.25
C ALA A 35 4.91 -11.42 1.76
N ALA A 36 4.43 -12.43 2.49
CA ALA A 36 5.28 -13.50 3.02
C ALA A 36 6.01 -14.33 1.94
N ASP A 37 5.50 -14.31 0.71
CA ASP A 37 6.14 -14.93 -0.46
C ASP A 37 7.27 -14.07 -1.09
N GLY A 38 7.56 -12.90 -0.50
CA GLY A 38 8.59 -11.97 -0.94
C GLY A 38 8.16 -11.00 -2.05
N ARG A 39 6.92 -11.08 -2.54
CA ARG A 39 6.42 -10.10 -3.52
C ARG A 39 6.29 -8.72 -2.88
N LEU A 40 6.79 -7.71 -3.58
CA LEU A 40 6.65 -6.30 -3.23
C LEU A 40 5.34 -5.76 -3.81
N PHE A 41 4.63 -4.98 -3.02
CA PHE A 41 3.47 -4.20 -3.45
C PHE A 41 3.72 -2.71 -3.20
N VAL A 42 3.27 -1.87 -4.13
CA VAL A 42 3.33 -0.41 -4.01
C VAL A 42 1.94 0.16 -4.22
N LEU A 43 1.54 1.02 -3.30
CA LEU A 43 0.37 1.88 -3.42
C LEU A 43 0.81 3.20 -4.05
N ASP A 44 0.28 3.50 -5.23
CA ASP A 44 0.60 4.68 -6.03
C ASP A 44 -0.69 5.40 -6.42
N ASP A 45 -0.90 6.61 -5.91
CA ASP A 45 -2.16 7.36 -6.06
C ASP A 45 -3.37 6.49 -5.62
N HIS A 46 -4.25 6.10 -6.54
CA HIS A 46 -5.42 5.25 -6.28
C HIS A 46 -5.24 3.82 -6.80
N LEU A 47 -3.99 3.38 -7.00
CA LEU A 47 -3.63 2.11 -7.64
C LEU A 47 -2.73 1.28 -6.74
N LEU A 48 -3.00 -0.03 -6.66
CA LEU A 48 -2.12 -0.99 -6.01
C LEU A 48 -1.42 -1.84 -7.07
N TYR A 49 -0.09 -1.85 -7.07
CA TYR A 49 0.72 -2.64 -8.00
C TYR A 49 1.41 -3.81 -7.29
N ALA A 50 1.47 -4.96 -7.96
CA ALA A 50 2.48 -5.97 -7.67
C ALA A 50 3.76 -5.58 -8.42
N VAL A 51 4.84 -5.34 -7.68
CA VAL A 51 6.08 -4.78 -8.21
C VAL A 51 7.04 -5.87 -8.65
N ALA A 52 7.51 -5.77 -9.90
CA ALA A 52 8.56 -6.60 -10.46
C ALA A 52 9.86 -5.77 -10.64
N PRO A 53 11.03 -6.34 -10.32
CA PRO A 53 12.31 -5.67 -10.52
C PRO A 53 12.57 -5.30 -11.99
N GLY A 54 13.14 -4.12 -12.24
CA GLY A 54 13.50 -3.62 -13.56
C GLY A 54 12.32 -3.10 -14.39
N VAL A 55 11.11 -3.02 -13.83
CA VAL A 55 9.89 -2.66 -14.55
C VAL A 55 9.53 -1.19 -14.37
N TRP A 56 9.01 -0.59 -15.45
CA TRP A 56 8.41 0.74 -15.49
C TRP A 56 6.89 0.67 -15.36
N TYR A 57 6.32 1.53 -14.52
CA TYR A 57 4.89 1.54 -14.17
C TYR A 57 4.08 2.66 -14.81
N GLY A 58 4.65 3.37 -15.79
CA GLY A 58 3.88 4.21 -16.71
C GLY A 58 3.99 5.72 -16.49
N TRP A 59 4.46 6.19 -15.34
CA TRP A 59 4.64 7.63 -15.09
C TRP A 59 6.08 8.11 -15.37
N PRO A 60 6.25 9.38 -15.79
CA PRO A 60 5.27 10.15 -16.57
C PRO A 60 5.10 9.51 -17.95
N ASP A 61 3.87 9.44 -18.45
CA ASP A 61 3.58 8.92 -19.79
C ASP A 61 3.87 10.01 -20.83
N LEU A 62 5.15 10.21 -21.14
CA LEU A 62 5.61 11.28 -22.04
C LEU A 62 5.59 10.86 -23.52
N ALA A 63 5.45 9.56 -23.83
CA ALA A 63 5.36 9.01 -25.18
C ALA A 63 4.98 7.52 -25.15
N PRO A 64 4.40 6.96 -26.23
CA PRO A 64 4.12 5.53 -26.35
C PRO A 64 5.41 4.72 -26.13
N GLN A 65 5.43 3.90 -25.09
CA GLN A 65 6.53 2.97 -24.85
C GLN A 65 6.29 1.65 -25.58
N PRO A 66 7.35 1.00 -26.09
CA PRO A 66 7.23 -0.30 -26.76
C PRO A 66 6.73 -1.40 -25.82
N ASN A 67 6.91 -1.23 -24.51
CA ASN A 67 6.40 -2.12 -23.47
C ASN A 67 5.39 -1.35 -22.62
N PRO A 68 4.09 -1.65 -22.71
CA PRO A 68 3.10 -1.00 -21.84
C PRO A 68 3.38 -1.37 -20.38
N PRO A 69 3.08 -0.46 -19.43
CA PRO A 69 3.25 -0.77 -18.02
C PRO A 69 2.32 -1.91 -17.59
N PRO A 70 2.70 -2.72 -16.58
CA PRO A 70 1.81 -3.71 -16.03
C PRO A 70 0.52 -3.07 -15.52
N PRO A 71 -0.64 -3.74 -15.65
CA PRO A 71 -1.86 -3.25 -15.04
C PRO A 71 -1.73 -3.26 -13.50
N PRO A 72 -2.41 -2.34 -12.79
CA PRO A 72 -2.53 -2.42 -11.35
C PRO A 72 -3.32 -3.66 -10.96
N LEU A 73 -2.97 -4.22 -9.80
CA LEU A 73 -3.70 -5.31 -9.16
C LEU A 73 -5.09 -4.83 -8.71
N ALA A 74 -5.17 -3.64 -8.12
CA ALA A 74 -6.44 -3.04 -7.69
C ALA A 74 -6.48 -1.55 -8.03
N ARG A 75 -7.71 -1.05 -8.26
CA ARG A 75 -8.00 0.37 -8.50
C ARG A 75 -9.04 0.86 -7.50
N PHE A 76 -8.78 1.99 -6.88
CA PHE A 76 -9.68 2.64 -5.93
C PHE A 76 -10.32 3.89 -6.57
N LEU A 77 -11.41 4.36 -5.98
CA LEU A 77 -12.09 5.55 -6.49
C LEU A 77 -11.20 6.79 -6.30
N PRO A 78 -10.94 7.60 -7.35
CA PRO A 78 -10.00 8.74 -7.30
C PRO A 78 -10.39 9.85 -6.31
N VAL A 79 -11.66 9.89 -5.88
CA VAL A 79 -12.12 10.85 -4.88
C VAL A 79 -11.55 10.59 -3.49
N PHE A 80 -10.96 9.41 -3.26
CA PHE A 80 -10.24 9.09 -2.03
C PHE A 80 -8.75 9.09 -2.29
N ALA A 81 -8.00 9.72 -1.40
CA ALA A 81 -6.54 9.57 -1.36
C ALA A 81 -6.21 8.22 -0.71
N ALA A 82 -5.52 7.34 -1.43
CA ALA A 82 -4.93 6.16 -0.83
C ALA A 82 -3.62 6.55 -0.15
N THR A 83 -3.53 6.28 1.14
CA THR A 83 -2.59 7.03 2.02
C THR A 83 -1.69 6.14 2.86
N ALA A 84 -2.07 4.87 3.04
CA ALA A 84 -1.24 3.89 3.72
C ALA A 84 -1.56 2.48 3.21
N LEU A 85 -0.54 1.63 3.27
CA LEU A 85 -0.60 0.22 2.90
C LEU A 85 -0.05 -0.63 4.04
N ALA A 86 -0.76 -1.71 4.39
CA ALA A 86 -0.22 -2.82 5.17
C ALA A 86 -0.47 -4.12 4.41
N VAL A 87 0.50 -5.03 4.39
CA VAL A 87 0.42 -6.31 3.69
C VAL A 87 0.49 -7.45 4.70
N GLY A 88 -0.32 -8.49 4.48
CA GLY A 88 -0.39 -9.69 5.29
C GLY A 88 -1.36 -9.57 6.46
N GLY A 89 -0.97 -10.18 7.59
CA GLY A 89 -1.79 -10.27 8.79
C GLY A 89 -1.99 -11.72 9.22
N GLY A 90 -2.45 -11.91 10.46
CA GLY A 90 -2.74 -13.23 10.99
C GLY A 90 -3.99 -13.86 10.38
N PRO A 91 -4.34 -15.10 10.73
CA PRO A 91 -5.50 -15.80 10.18
C PRO A 91 -6.84 -15.03 10.29
N LEU A 92 -7.02 -14.24 11.36
CA LEU A 92 -8.21 -13.41 11.57
C LEU A 92 -8.33 -12.26 10.55
N PHE A 93 -7.22 -11.88 9.93
CA PHE A 93 -7.09 -10.87 8.89
C PHE A 93 -7.01 -11.53 7.50
N GLY A 94 -7.39 -12.80 7.35
CA GLY A 94 -7.30 -13.51 6.07
C GLY A 94 -5.89 -13.93 5.66
N GLY A 95 -4.92 -13.76 6.56
CA GLY A 95 -3.55 -14.26 6.40
C GLY A 95 -2.68 -13.43 5.45
N GLU A 96 -1.58 -14.05 5.02
CA GLU A 96 -0.53 -13.44 4.19
C GLU A 96 -0.95 -13.09 2.76
N ARG A 97 -2.19 -13.35 2.37
CA ARG A 97 -2.74 -13.11 1.02
C ARG A 97 -3.55 -11.83 0.93
N GLN A 98 -3.53 -10.99 1.96
CA GLN A 98 -4.33 -9.79 2.03
C GLN A 98 -3.44 -8.54 2.04
N ALA A 99 -3.96 -7.46 1.50
CA ALA A 99 -3.46 -6.11 1.73
C ALA A 99 -4.57 -5.24 2.31
N TYR A 100 -4.15 -4.20 3.01
CA TYR A 100 -5.00 -3.25 3.70
C TYR A 100 -4.62 -1.87 3.22
N VAL A 101 -5.59 -1.16 2.64
CA VAL A 101 -5.37 0.16 2.04
C VAL A 101 -6.22 1.17 2.77
N ALA A 102 -5.58 2.20 3.32
CA ALA A 102 -6.29 3.30 3.92
C ALA A 102 -6.71 4.30 2.83
N LEU A 103 -8.01 4.56 2.78
CA LEU A 103 -8.62 5.56 1.92
C LEU A 103 -9.11 6.71 2.78
N SER A 104 -8.68 7.92 2.44
CA SER A 104 -9.06 9.14 3.13
C SER A 104 -9.85 10.06 2.21
N SER A 105 -10.96 10.61 2.70
CA SER A 105 -11.81 11.55 1.98
C SER A 105 -11.70 12.95 2.58
N PRO A 106 -11.70 14.02 1.77
CA PRO A 106 -11.82 15.39 2.25
C PRO A 106 -13.10 15.65 3.05
N GLU A 107 -14.18 14.92 2.77
CA GLU A 107 -15.50 15.08 3.40
C GLU A 107 -15.64 14.33 4.73
N GLY A 108 -14.55 13.70 5.20
CA GLY A 108 -14.60 12.73 6.31
C GLY A 108 -15.06 11.35 5.83
N GLY A 109 -14.71 10.32 6.60
CA GLY A 109 -15.00 8.92 6.23
C GLY A 109 -13.75 8.12 5.88
N ASN A 110 -12.70 8.23 6.71
CA ASN A 110 -11.53 7.38 6.60
C ASN A 110 -11.93 5.93 6.78
N ARG A 111 -11.46 5.09 5.88
CA ARG A 111 -11.74 3.65 5.89
C ARG A 111 -10.52 2.87 5.49
N VAL A 112 -10.47 1.64 5.96
CA VAL A 112 -9.53 0.64 5.48
C VAL A 112 -10.30 -0.28 4.55
N LEU A 113 -9.78 -0.49 3.34
CA LEU A 113 -10.20 -1.57 2.46
C LEU A 113 -9.28 -2.77 2.68
N ARG A 114 -9.85 -3.98 2.58
CA ARG A 114 -9.08 -5.22 2.43
C ARG A 114 -9.07 -5.62 0.96
N VAL A 115 -7.90 -6.00 0.46
CA VAL A 115 -7.65 -6.40 -0.93
C VAL A 115 -7.08 -7.81 -0.95
N ASP A 116 -7.71 -8.72 -1.70
CA ASP A 116 -7.16 -10.05 -1.97
C ASP A 116 -6.02 -9.95 -2.99
N LEU A 117 -4.81 -10.32 -2.58
CA LEU A 117 -3.60 -10.20 -3.39
C LEU A 117 -3.52 -11.17 -4.58
N ALA A 118 -4.45 -12.12 -4.66
CA ALA A 118 -4.50 -13.08 -5.75
C ALA A 118 -5.26 -12.55 -6.97
N ASN A 119 -6.26 -11.68 -6.75
CA ASN A 119 -7.17 -11.24 -7.82
C ASN A 119 -7.51 -9.74 -7.77
N GLY A 120 -7.03 -9.01 -6.75
CA GLY A 120 -7.30 -7.58 -6.61
C GLY A 120 -8.69 -7.23 -6.09
N ALA A 121 -9.49 -8.21 -5.68
CA ALA A 121 -10.82 -7.96 -5.14
C ALA A 121 -10.70 -7.15 -3.84
N ALA A 122 -11.35 -5.98 -3.82
CA ALA A 122 -11.31 -5.05 -2.70
C ALA A 122 -12.70 -4.91 -2.06
N GLY A 123 -12.73 -4.81 -0.73
CA GLY A 123 -13.96 -4.56 0.04
C GLY A 123 -13.69 -3.76 1.29
N ASP A 124 -14.73 -3.11 1.81
CA ASP A 124 -14.64 -2.38 3.09
C ASP A 124 -14.23 -3.34 4.22
N PHE A 125 -13.27 -2.92 5.05
CA PHE A 125 -12.79 -3.68 6.21
C PHE A 125 -13.11 -2.97 7.52
N ALA A 126 -12.75 -1.68 7.62
CA ALA A 126 -13.00 -0.88 8.82
C ALA A 126 -13.31 0.57 8.44
N ARG A 127 -14.08 1.26 9.29
CA ARG A 127 -14.42 2.68 9.17
C ARG A 127 -14.10 3.38 10.48
N PHE A 128 -13.53 4.58 10.40
CA PHE A 128 -13.22 5.37 11.59
C PHE A 128 -14.31 6.42 11.80
N PRO A 129 -14.98 6.43 12.97
CA PRO A 129 -16.12 7.31 13.23
C PRO A 129 -15.70 8.79 13.37
N ALA A 130 -14.46 9.02 13.76
CA ALA A 130 -13.77 10.30 13.82
C ALA A 130 -12.28 10.03 13.65
N GLY A 131 -11.51 11.02 13.21
CA GLY A 131 -10.06 10.87 13.07
C GLY A 131 -9.49 11.69 11.93
N GLY A 132 -8.18 11.87 12.00
CA GLY A 132 -7.40 12.51 10.95
C GLY A 132 -7.27 11.62 9.71
N ARG A 133 -6.63 12.14 8.66
CA ARG A 133 -6.23 11.32 7.51
C ARG A 133 -5.30 10.22 8.00
N VAL A 134 -5.55 8.98 7.58
CA VAL A 134 -4.64 7.87 7.94
C VAL A 134 -3.30 8.11 7.26
N VAL A 135 -2.20 8.00 8.01
CA VAL A 135 -0.83 8.24 7.50
C VAL A 135 0.05 7.01 7.56
N ALA A 136 -0.27 6.03 8.40
CA ALA A 136 0.49 4.79 8.48
C ALA A 136 -0.39 3.64 8.98
N MET A 137 -0.05 2.44 8.54
CA MET A 137 -0.64 1.20 9.04
C MET A 137 0.43 0.14 9.20
N ALA A 138 0.32 -0.67 10.24
CA ALA A 138 1.20 -1.80 10.46
C ALA A 138 0.49 -2.90 11.26
N PHE A 139 0.82 -4.15 10.96
CA PHE A 139 0.42 -5.26 11.81
C PHE A 139 1.30 -5.33 13.06
N GLY A 140 0.67 -5.62 14.19
CA GLY A 140 1.37 -5.98 15.43
C GLY A 140 2.18 -7.26 15.27
N ARG A 141 3.11 -7.49 16.20
CA ARG A 141 3.92 -8.71 16.22
C ARG A 141 3.00 -9.93 16.40
N GLY A 142 2.89 -10.75 15.35
CA GLY A 142 2.00 -11.92 15.31
C GLY A 142 0.76 -11.74 14.42
N GLY A 143 0.53 -10.53 13.88
CA GLY A 143 -0.54 -10.26 12.92
C GLY A 143 -1.96 -10.31 13.50
N ASP A 144 -2.10 -10.26 14.83
CA ASP A 144 -3.38 -10.35 15.54
C ASP A 144 -4.11 -9.00 15.68
N ALA A 145 -3.42 -7.90 15.38
CA ALA A 145 -3.99 -6.57 15.36
C ALA A 145 -3.39 -5.72 14.23
N LEU A 146 -4.23 -4.91 13.59
CA LEU A 146 -3.83 -3.85 12.68
C LEU A 146 -3.81 -2.53 13.47
N TYR A 147 -2.67 -1.85 13.47
CA TYR A 147 -2.49 -0.52 14.04
C TYR A 147 -2.60 0.51 12.94
N VAL A 148 -3.34 1.58 13.19
CA VAL A 148 -3.61 2.66 12.23
C VAL A 148 -3.30 3.99 12.90
N LEU A 149 -2.39 4.77 12.32
CA LEU A 149 -2.03 6.10 12.79
C LEU A 149 -2.66 7.15 11.88
N ASP A 150 -3.27 8.17 12.47
CA ASP A 150 -3.76 9.34 11.73
C ASP A 150 -2.90 10.61 11.94
N ASP A 151 -3.12 11.61 11.09
CA ASP A 151 -2.40 12.90 11.12
C ASP A 151 -2.77 13.81 12.29
N LEU A 152 -3.75 13.43 13.12
CA LEU A 152 -4.05 14.07 14.40
C LEU A 152 -3.28 13.43 15.57
N GLY A 153 -2.48 12.39 15.30
CA GLY A 153 -1.70 11.68 16.31
C GLY A 153 -2.48 10.59 17.04
N THR A 154 -3.64 10.17 16.53
CA THR A 154 -4.42 9.08 17.12
C THR A 154 -3.92 7.74 16.61
N LEU A 155 -3.64 6.83 17.54
CA LEU A 155 -3.29 5.43 17.24
C LEU A 155 -4.49 4.52 17.51
N TRP A 156 -5.06 3.98 16.46
CA TRP A 156 -6.16 3.01 16.51
C TRP A 156 -5.60 1.59 16.50
N ARG A 157 -6.20 0.70 17.30
CA ARG A 157 -5.92 -0.74 17.26
C ARG A 157 -7.19 -1.48 16.83
N ILE A 158 -7.12 -2.16 15.70
CA ILE A 158 -8.17 -3.03 15.20
C ILE A 158 -7.76 -4.47 15.52
N ALA A 159 -8.53 -5.15 16.35
CA ALA A 159 -8.30 -6.54 16.72
C ALA A 159 -9.66 -7.26 16.82
N SER A 160 -9.64 -8.58 16.70
CA SER A 160 -10.82 -9.37 17.06
C SER A 160 -10.98 -9.32 18.57
N ASP A 161 -12.17 -8.95 19.04
CA ASP A 161 -12.55 -9.23 20.41
C ASP A 161 -12.62 -10.75 20.55
N ARG A 162 -11.80 -11.34 21.42
CA ARG A 162 -12.18 -12.63 22.00
C ARG A 162 -13.32 -12.33 22.96
N MET A 163 -14.56 -12.43 22.50
CA MET A 163 -15.65 -12.75 23.43
C MET A 163 -15.37 -14.18 23.92
N SER A 164 -14.70 -14.28 25.06
CA SER A 164 -14.68 -15.47 25.90
C SER A 164 -16.05 -15.64 26.57
#